data_AF-A0A8J7UI16-F1
#
_entry.id   AF-A0A8J7UI16-F1
#
_cell.length_a   1.000
_cell.length_b   1.000
_cell.length_c   1.000
_cell.angle_alpha   90.00
_cell.angle_beta   90.00
_cell.angle_gamma   90.00
#
_symmetry.space_group_name_H-M   'P 1'
#
loop_
_entity.id
_entity.type
_entity.pdbx_description
1 polymer ?
#
loop_
_entity_poly.entity_id
_entity_poly.type
_entity_poly.pdbx_seq_one_letter_code
_entity_poly.pdbx_strand_id
1 'polypeptide(L)'
;MKAIEDAVIPVLGPIVQGESVKLSPDQQKLVATWAAIRAAVYDRDDKKVSAVTQLDRDHLFHSRFPPESWLIWIARNDGGKLWSPSRYWHEIAYVGPRPKAGQPLQANCHLSVMSAGRLSIWVAGGEGHQFAPALGARLKTLGGTQIWPAARTSVDVALVDDEVLTDITLNFAIVR
;
A
#
# COMPACT_ATOMS: atom_id res chain seq x y z
N MET A 1 4.09 17.98 3.96
CA MET A 1 4.78 16.69 3.70
C MET A 1 5.79 16.40 4.82
N LYS A 2 6.80 17.26 5.02
CA LYS A 2 7.82 17.10 6.08
C LYS A 2 7.28 16.73 7.47
N ALA A 3 6.23 17.39 7.97
CA ALA A 3 5.67 17.09 9.28
C ALA A 3 5.13 15.65 9.43
N ILE A 4 4.52 15.09 8.37
CA ILE A 4 4.04 13.70 8.38
C ILE A 4 5.23 12.73 8.32
N GLU A 5 6.26 13.05 7.54
CA GLU A 5 7.49 12.26 7.46
C GLU A 5 8.23 12.25 8.81
N ASP A 6 8.43 13.42 9.42
CA ASP A 6 9.07 13.54 10.75
C ASP A 6 8.29 12.73 11.81
N ALA A 7 6.95 12.75 11.76
CA ALA A 7 6.10 12.06 12.72
C ALA A 7 6.06 10.53 12.51
N VAL A 8 6.15 10.05 11.27
CA VAL A 8 6.05 8.60 10.97
C VAL A 8 7.35 7.86 11.26
N ILE A 9 8.51 8.53 11.17
CA ILE A 9 9.83 7.95 11.41
C ILE A 9 9.93 7.19 12.75
N PRO A 10 9.58 7.78 13.92
CA PRO A 10 9.68 7.05 15.19
C PRO A 10 8.72 5.85 15.29
N VAL A 11 7.66 5.81 14.48
CA VAL A 11 6.71 4.68 14.44
C VAL A 11 7.25 3.54 13.57
N LEU A 12 7.83 3.87 12.41
CA LEU A 12 8.33 2.88 11.45
C LEU A 12 9.74 2.39 11.76
N GLY A 13 10.57 3.20 12.42
CA GLY A 13 11.97 2.89 12.74
C GLY A 13 12.16 1.51 13.39
N PRO A 14 11.43 1.16 14.46
CA PRO A 14 11.51 -0.16 15.06
C PRO A 14 11.13 -1.29 14.09
N ILE A 15 10.12 -1.10 13.24
CA ILE A 15 9.71 -2.11 12.24
C ILE A 15 10.80 -2.31 11.19
N VAL A 16 11.42 -1.22 10.71
CA VAL A 16 12.56 -1.26 9.77
C VAL A 16 13.73 -2.04 10.35
N GLN A 17 13.96 -1.93 11.66
CA GLN A 17 14.99 -2.69 12.40
C GLN A 17 14.59 -4.14 12.69
N GLY A 18 13.34 -4.52 12.45
CA GLY A 18 12.84 -5.87 12.68
C GLY A 18 12.21 -6.10 14.05
N GLU A 19 11.95 -5.05 14.82
CA GLU A 19 11.30 -5.16 16.11
C GLU A 19 9.79 -5.44 15.98
N SER A 20 9.23 -6.11 16.99
CA SER A 20 7.79 -6.36 17.05
C SER A 20 7.09 -5.09 17.52
N VAL A 21 6.17 -4.57 16.71
CA VAL A 21 5.47 -3.31 16.99
C VAL A 21 3.97 -3.53 17.02
N LYS A 22 3.32 -2.84 17.96
CA LYS A 22 1.88 -2.71 18.04
C LYS A 22 1.47 -1.28 17.71
N LEU A 23 0.66 -1.09 16.68
CA LEU A 23 0.22 0.22 16.22
C LEU A 23 -1.11 0.62 16.86
N SER A 24 -1.13 1.74 17.59
CA SER A 24 -2.37 2.37 18.05
C SER A 24 -3.22 2.86 16.86
N PRO A 25 -4.52 3.12 17.05
CA PRO A 25 -5.37 3.67 15.99
C PRO A 25 -4.81 4.96 15.36
N ASP A 26 -4.18 5.84 16.15
CA ASP A 26 -3.61 7.08 15.62
C ASP A 26 -2.31 6.83 14.85
N GLN A 27 -1.50 5.86 15.29
CA GLN A 27 -0.31 5.43 14.54
C GLN A 27 -0.70 4.75 13.22
N GLN A 28 -1.78 3.95 13.20
CA GLN A 28 -2.31 3.35 11.97
C GLN A 28 -2.68 4.43 10.95
N LYS A 29 -3.43 5.46 11.37
CA LYS A 29 -3.80 6.60 10.52
C LYS A 29 -2.59 7.36 10.01
N LEU A 30 -1.61 7.61 10.88
CA LEU A 30 -0.38 8.33 10.53
C LEU A 30 0.42 7.58 9.45
N VAL A 31 0.67 6.28 9.67
CA VAL A 31 1.39 5.43 8.72
C VAL A 31 0.62 5.29 7.41
N ALA A 32 -0.69 5.05 7.49
CA ALA A 32 -1.57 4.95 6.33
C ALA A 32 -1.54 6.23 5.47
N THR A 33 -1.63 7.39 6.11
CA THR A 33 -1.57 8.70 5.44
C THR A 33 -0.23 8.91 4.75
N TRP A 34 0.87 8.66 5.45
CA TRP A 34 2.20 8.74 4.86
C TRP A 34 2.34 7.82 3.64
N ALA A 35 1.93 6.56 3.78
CA ALA A 35 2.01 5.57 2.70
C ALA A 35 1.18 5.98 1.48
N ALA A 36 -0.04 6.47 1.70
CA ALA A 36 -0.92 6.94 0.63
C ALA A 36 -0.34 8.14 -0.13
N ILE A 37 0.25 9.10 0.59
CA ILE A 37 0.93 10.25 -0.02
C ILE A 37 2.11 9.77 -0.88
N ARG A 38 2.94 8.84 -0.38
CA ARG A 38 4.05 8.27 -1.16
C ARG A 38 3.54 7.58 -2.42
N ALA A 39 2.53 6.73 -2.30
CA ALA A 39 1.91 6.04 -3.44
C ALA A 39 1.39 7.03 -4.50
N ALA A 40 0.68 8.09 -4.08
CA ALA A 40 0.17 9.11 -5.00
C ALA A 40 1.27 9.93 -5.69
N VAL A 41 2.37 10.22 -4.98
CA VAL A 41 3.54 10.90 -5.58
C VAL A 41 4.18 10.01 -6.65
N TYR A 42 4.39 8.73 -6.35
CA TYR A 42 5.00 7.81 -7.31
C TYR A 42 4.10 7.53 -8.51
N ASP A 43 2.79 7.34 -8.29
CA ASP A 43 1.79 7.19 -9.38
C ASP A 43 1.81 8.39 -10.34
N ARG A 44 1.95 9.62 -9.81
CA ARG A 44 2.06 10.83 -10.63
C ARG A 44 3.37 10.88 -11.42
N ASP A 45 4.47 10.45 -10.83
CA ASP A 45 5.78 10.51 -11.45
C ASP A 45 5.93 9.45 -12.58
N ASP A 46 5.17 8.35 -12.52
CA ASP A 46 5.02 7.39 -13.62
C ASP A 46 3.94 7.81 -14.63
N LYS A 47 4.34 8.72 -15.54
CA LYS A 47 3.45 9.31 -16.56
C LYS A 47 2.78 8.29 -17.50
N LYS A 48 3.22 7.02 -17.53
CA LYS A 48 2.64 6.01 -18.42
C LYS A 48 1.45 5.30 -17.80
N VAL A 49 1.30 5.34 -16.48
CA VAL A 49 0.42 4.43 -15.74
C VAL A 49 -0.14 5.06 -14.45
N SER A 50 -0.76 6.24 -14.55
CA SER A 50 -1.42 6.86 -13.38
C SER A 50 -2.86 6.34 -13.24
N ALA A 51 -3.17 5.74 -12.09
CA ALA A 51 -4.52 5.31 -11.69
C ALA A 51 -5.06 6.11 -10.50
N VAL A 52 -4.23 6.87 -9.78
CA VAL A 52 -4.71 7.79 -8.75
C VAL A 52 -5.39 8.99 -9.41
N THR A 53 -6.67 9.20 -9.12
CA THR A 53 -7.44 10.29 -9.73
C THR A 53 -7.08 11.65 -9.12
N GLN A 54 -7.46 12.74 -9.80
CA GLN A 54 -7.35 14.08 -9.19
C GLN A 54 -8.22 14.20 -7.93
N LEU A 55 -9.40 13.57 -7.93
CA LEU A 55 -10.31 13.54 -6.77
C LEU A 55 -9.65 12.89 -5.55
N ASP A 56 -8.92 11.78 -5.73
CA ASP A 56 -8.18 11.12 -4.65
C ASP A 56 -7.05 12.00 -4.12
N ARG A 57 -6.32 12.69 -5.02
CA ARG A 57 -5.26 13.63 -4.64
C ARG A 57 -5.81 14.80 -3.84
N ASP A 58 -6.94 15.36 -4.28
CA ASP A 58 -7.63 16.42 -3.57
C ASP A 58 -8.13 15.93 -2.21
N HIS A 59 -8.66 14.71 -2.12
CA HIS A 59 -9.04 14.10 -0.85
C HIS A 59 -7.85 14.02 0.10
N LEU A 60 -6.73 13.41 -0.32
CA LEU A 60 -5.49 13.30 0.47
C LEU A 60 -4.97 14.68 0.93
N PHE A 61 -5.08 15.70 0.08
CA PHE A 61 -4.63 17.05 0.40
C PHE A 61 -5.48 17.70 1.49
N HIS A 62 -6.81 17.62 1.38
CA HIS A 62 -7.75 18.30 2.28
C HIS A 62 -8.00 17.52 3.56
N SER A 63 -8.29 16.22 3.47
CA SER A 63 -8.63 15.39 4.63
C SER A 63 -7.42 15.00 5.46
N ARG A 64 -6.22 14.98 4.84
CA ARG A 64 -5.00 14.40 5.41
C ARG A 64 -5.16 12.93 5.79
N PHE A 65 -6.05 12.20 5.11
CA PHE A 65 -6.22 10.76 5.25
C PHE A 65 -6.40 10.12 3.87
N PRO A 66 -6.09 8.82 3.71
CA PRO A 66 -6.41 8.12 2.47
C PRO A 66 -7.93 8.04 2.26
N PRO A 67 -8.42 8.00 1.01
CA PRO A 67 -9.82 7.69 0.74
C PRO A 67 -10.24 6.37 1.40
N GLU A 68 -11.49 6.25 1.86
CA GLU A 68 -11.99 5.02 2.50
C GLU A 68 -11.99 3.80 1.55
N SER A 69 -12.00 4.04 0.24
CA SER A 69 -11.89 3.00 -0.79
C SER A 69 -10.50 2.38 -0.88
N TRP A 70 -9.47 3.03 -0.32
CA TRP A 70 -8.11 2.52 -0.36
C TRP A 70 -7.90 1.44 0.70
N LEU A 71 -7.01 0.51 0.42
CA LEU A 71 -6.54 -0.49 1.36
C LEU A 71 -5.06 -0.31 1.60
N ILE A 72 -4.68 -0.19 2.87
CA ILE A 72 -3.27 -0.07 3.26
C ILE A 72 -2.95 -1.15 4.27
N TRP A 73 -1.90 -1.90 3.96
CA TRP A 73 -1.43 -3.02 4.74
C TRP A 73 0.04 -2.82 5.07
N ILE A 74 0.44 -3.33 6.22
CA ILE A 74 1.82 -3.31 6.71
C ILE A 74 2.22 -4.71 7.16
N ALA A 75 3.47 -5.05 6.93
CA ALA A 75 4.08 -6.25 7.49
C ALA A 75 5.52 -5.95 7.89
N ARG A 76 6.03 -6.77 8.81
CA ARG A 76 7.45 -6.93 9.04
C ARG A 76 7.93 -8.11 8.19
N ASN A 77 9.00 -7.93 7.41
CA ASN A 77 9.66 -9.01 6.70
C ASN A 77 10.76 -9.65 7.56
N ASP A 78 11.10 -10.91 7.29
CA ASP A 78 12.14 -11.65 8.00
C ASP A 78 13.58 -11.24 7.65
N GLY A 79 13.76 -10.36 6.66
CA GLY A 79 15.05 -9.86 6.20
C GLY A 79 15.64 -10.65 5.04
N GLY A 80 14.81 -11.33 4.24
CA GLY A 80 15.26 -11.99 3.01
C GLY A 80 15.97 -11.08 2.01
N LYS A 81 16.69 -11.70 1.07
CA LYS A 81 17.63 -11.02 0.16
C LYS A 81 16.92 -10.18 -0.90
N LEU A 82 15.66 -10.49 -1.23
CA LEU A 82 14.96 -9.77 -2.27
C LEU A 82 14.52 -8.40 -1.77
N TRP A 83 13.86 -8.30 -0.62
CA TRP A 83 13.19 -7.07 -0.20
C TRP A 83 14.06 -6.13 0.66
N SER A 84 15.28 -6.54 1.02
CA SER A 84 16.29 -5.74 1.75
C SER A 84 17.41 -5.21 0.82
N PRO A 85 17.94 -3.97 0.98
CA PRO A 85 17.69 -3.03 2.07
C PRO A 85 16.56 -2.04 1.79
N SER A 86 16.18 -1.81 0.54
CA SER A 86 15.05 -0.95 0.17
C SER A 86 14.58 -1.30 -1.23
N ARG A 87 13.27 -1.45 -1.41
CA ARG A 87 12.64 -1.62 -2.72
C ARG A 87 11.39 -0.78 -2.82
N TYR A 88 11.17 -0.26 -4.00
CA TYR A 88 9.90 0.33 -4.39
C TYR A 88 9.42 -0.37 -5.65
N TRP A 89 8.16 -0.75 -5.67
CA TRP A 89 7.52 -1.38 -6.81
C TRP A 89 6.12 -0.81 -6.95
N HIS A 90 5.76 -0.41 -8.16
CA HIS A 90 4.47 0.21 -8.46
C HIS A 90 3.90 -0.47 -9.69
N GLU A 91 2.65 -0.89 -9.59
CA GLU A 91 1.94 -1.50 -10.69
C GLU A 91 0.51 -0.99 -10.75
N ILE A 92 0.00 -0.89 -11.96
CA ILE A 92 -1.40 -0.60 -12.22
C ILE A 92 -2.16 -1.88 -12.56
N ALA A 93 -3.41 -1.92 -12.14
CA ALA A 93 -4.33 -2.99 -12.46
C ALA A 93 -5.57 -2.44 -13.19
N TYR A 94 -6.21 -3.33 -13.93
CA TYR A 94 -7.49 -3.08 -14.59
C TYR A 94 -8.51 -4.03 -13.99
N VAL A 95 -9.55 -3.48 -13.37
CA VAL A 95 -10.65 -4.25 -12.82
C VAL A 95 -11.87 -4.04 -13.69
N GLY A 96 -12.30 -5.11 -14.35
CA GLY A 96 -13.43 -5.09 -15.28
C GLY A 96 -13.07 -5.61 -16.67
N PRO A 97 -14.02 -5.59 -17.61
CA PRO A 97 -13.78 -6.06 -18.97
C PRO A 97 -12.66 -5.23 -19.61
N ARG A 98 -11.70 -5.92 -20.27
CA ARG A 98 -10.67 -5.24 -21.05
C ARG A 98 -11.31 -4.20 -21.98
N PRO A 99 -10.75 -2.98 -22.07
CA PRO A 99 -11.22 -2.00 -23.05
C PRO A 99 -11.25 -2.62 -24.45
N LYS A 100 -12.23 -2.21 -25.25
CA LYS A 100 -12.33 -2.68 -26.64
C LYS A 100 -11.09 -2.25 -27.41
N ALA A 101 -10.71 -3.01 -28.44
CA ALA A 101 -9.60 -2.63 -29.31
C ALA A 101 -9.77 -1.18 -29.82
N GLY A 102 -8.74 -0.35 -29.63
CA GLY A 102 -8.76 1.06 -30.00
C GLY A 102 -9.22 2.03 -28.90
N GLN A 103 -9.67 1.55 -27.73
CA GLN A 103 -9.89 2.40 -26.57
C GLN A 103 -8.60 2.57 -25.76
N PRO A 104 -8.31 3.78 -25.25
CA PRO A 104 -7.19 3.98 -24.35
C PRO A 104 -7.36 3.10 -23.11
N LEU A 105 -6.31 2.35 -22.77
CA LEU A 105 -6.22 1.61 -21.52
C LEU A 105 -6.10 2.62 -20.39
N GLN A 106 -7.21 2.92 -19.71
CA GLN A 106 -7.19 3.70 -18.48
C GLN A 106 -7.20 2.73 -17.31
N ALA A 107 -6.09 2.67 -16.58
CA ALA A 107 -6.02 1.91 -15.35
C ALA A 107 -7.02 2.50 -14.36
N ASN A 108 -7.80 1.65 -13.72
CA ASN A 108 -8.75 2.06 -12.69
C ASN A 108 -8.32 1.58 -11.30
N CYS A 109 -7.18 0.93 -11.16
CA CYS A 109 -6.62 0.48 -9.90
C CYS A 109 -5.09 0.64 -9.89
N HIS A 110 -4.53 0.90 -8.72
CA HIS A 110 -3.09 0.88 -8.48
C HIS A 110 -2.76 -0.01 -7.28
N LEU A 111 -1.57 -0.60 -7.32
CA LEU A 111 -0.89 -1.18 -6.17
C LEU A 111 0.52 -0.60 -6.10
N SER A 112 0.86 -0.02 -4.96
CA SER A 112 2.22 0.40 -4.64
C SER A 112 2.73 -0.45 -3.49
N VAL A 113 3.93 -0.99 -3.66
CA VAL A 113 4.65 -1.75 -2.65
C VAL A 113 5.92 -0.98 -2.32
N MET A 114 6.10 -0.68 -1.04
CA MET A 114 7.27 0.01 -0.54
C MET A 114 7.88 -0.78 0.62
N SER A 115 9.18 -1.04 0.52
CA SER A 115 9.94 -1.78 1.51
C SER A 115 11.21 -1.04 1.91
N ALA A 116 11.52 -1.07 3.20
CA ALA A 116 12.73 -0.48 3.78
C ALA A 116 13.18 -1.31 4.98
N GLY A 117 14.39 -1.87 4.93
CA GLY A 117 14.87 -2.85 5.91
C GLY A 117 13.86 -3.99 6.07
N ARG A 118 13.36 -4.17 7.29
CA ARG A 118 12.34 -5.18 7.61
C ARG A 118 10.89 -4.70 7.50
N LEU A 119 10.64 -3.50 6.97
CA LEU A 119 9.29 -2.98 6.74
C LEU A 119 8.83 -3.29 5.31
N SER A 120 7.58 -3.72 5.15
CA SER A 120 6.87 -3.77 3.87
C SER A 120 5.47 -3.15 4.01
N ILE A 121 5.09 -2.31 3.07
CA ILE A 121 3.78 -1.64 3.02
C ILE A 121 3.19 -1.80 1.62
N TRP A 122 1.91 -2.15 1.57
CA TRP A 122 1.09 -2.20 0.34
C TRP A 122 0.03 -1.13 0.41
N VAL A 123 -0.09 -0.37 -0.67
CA VAL A 123 -1.12 0.64 -0.86
C VAL A 123 -1.87 0.32 -2.13
N ALA A 124 -3.15 -0.01 -2.00
CA ALA A 124 -4.03 -0.22 -3.13
C ALA A 124 -5.20 0.75 -3.10
N GLY A 125 -5.58 1.23 -4.27
CA GLY A 125 -6.68 2.16 -4.45
C GLY A 125 -7.11 2.21 -5.92
N GLY A 126 -8.17 2.94 -6.21
CA GLY A 126 -8.68 3.08 -7.56
C GLY A 126 -10.18 3.34 -7.68
N GLU A 127 -10.61 3.66 -8.91
CA GLU A 127 -12.01 3.75 -9.29
C GLU A 127 -12.63 2.35 -9.36
N GLY A 128 -13.10 1.87 -8.21
CA GLY A 128 -13.86 0.63 -8.11
C GLY A 128 -13.63 -0.09 -6.79
N HIS A 129 -14.67 -0.14 -5.96
CA HIS A 129 -14.67 -0.95 -4.73
C HIS A 129 -14.47 -2.46 -4.98
N GLN A 130 -14.45 -2.90 -6.23
CA GLN A 130 -14.37 -4.31 -6.63
C GLN A 130 -12.97 -4.91 -6.42
N PHE A 131 -11.92 -4.09 -6.42
CA PHE A 131 -10.54 -4.57 -6.23
C PHE A 131 -10.21 -4.92 -4.78
N ALA A 132 -10.75 -4.13 -3.87
CA ALA A 132 -10.42 -4.17 -2.46
C ALA A 132 -10.66 -5.55 -1.81
N PRO A 133 -11.79 -6.26 -2.06
CA PRO A 133 -12.05 -7.54 -1.40
C PRO A 133 -11.05 -8.65 -1.74
N ALA A 134 -10.69 -8.80 -3.02
CA ALA A 134 -9.80 -9.88 -3.47
C ALA A 134 -8.37 -9.67 -2.96
N LEU A 135 -7.85 -8.44 -3.09
CA LEU A 135 -6.55 -8.08 -2.53
C LEU A 135 -6.55 -8.20 -1.00
N GLY A 136 -7.58 -7.69 -0.33
CA GLY A 136 -7.71 -7.77 1.11
C GLY A 136 -7.74 -9.22 1.61
N ALA A 137 -8.46 -10.11 0.93
CA ALA A 137 -8.49 -11.53 1.25
C ALA A 137 -7.12 -12.21 1.05
N ARG A 138 -6.40 -11.86 -0.02
CA ARG A 138 -5.07 -12.38 -0.30
C ARG A 138 -4.05 -11.90 0.73
N LEU A 139 -3.96 -10.59 0.99
CA LEU A 139 -3.06 -10.02 1.99
C LEU A 139 -3.36 -10.52 3.40
N LYS A 140 -4.64 -10.73 3.73
CA LYS A 140 -5.04 -11.34 5.00
C LYS A 140 -4.56 -12.78 5.13
N THR A 141 -4.71 -13.58 4.08
CA THR A 141 -4.24 -14.98 4.04
C THR A 141 -2.72 -15.05 4.19
N LEU A 142 -2.03 -14.07 3.64
CA LEU A 142 -0.58 -14.00 3.58
C LEU A 142 0.04 -13.25 4.78
N GLY A 143 -0.76 -13.00 5.82
CA GLY A 143 -0.27 -12.51 7.10
C GLY A 143 0.05 -11.02 7.15
N GLY A 144 -0.45 -10.20 6.22
CA GLY A 144 -0.37 -8.74 6.36
C GLY A 144 -1.27 -8.23 7.48
N THR A 145 -0.92 -7.07 8.06
CA THR A 145 -1.79 -6.34 9.00
C THR A 145 -2.43 -5.15 8.27
N GLN A 146 -3.76 -5.10 8.18
CA GLN A 146 -4.46 -3.95 7.62
C GLN A 146 -4.43 -2.77 8.60
N ILE A 147 -4.04 -1.60 8.12
CA ILE A 147 -4.00 -0.34 8.89
C ILE A 147 -4.88 0.76 8.29
N TRP A 148 -5.44 0.53 7.09
CA TRP A 148 -6.46 1.40 6.50
C TRP A 148 -7.55 0.60 5.78
N PRO A 149 -8.85 0.89 6.02
CA PRO A 149 -9.37 1.77 7.06
C PRO A 149 -8.87 1.39 8.47
N ALA A 150 -8.56 2.39 9.29
CA ALA A 150 -7.91 2.15 10.58
C ALA A 150 -8.84 1.38 11.54
N ALA A 151 -8.28 0.39 12.24
CA ALA A 151 -9.00 -0.33 13.27
C ALA A 151 -9.27 0.59 14.48
N ARG A 152 -10.34 0.31 15.22
CA ARG A 152 -10.64 1.01 16.48
C ARG A 152 -9.69 0.63 17.62
N THR A 153 -8.97 -0.48 17.46
CA THR A 153 -8.05 -1.03 18.46
C THR A 153 -6.64 -1.07 17.91
N SER A 154 -5.67 -1.22 18.80
CA SER A 154 -4.29 -1.42 18.38
C SER A 154 -4.13 -2.77 17.66
N VAL A 155 -3.23 -2.80 16.66
CA VAL A 155 -2.96 -3.98 15.84
C VAL A 155 -1.48 -4.36 15.91
N ASP A 156 -1.19 -5.64 15.98
CA ASP A 156 0.18 -6.14 15.92
C ASP A 156 0.64 -6.20 14.47
N VAL A 157 1.84 -5.71 14.19
CA VAL A 157 2.45 -5.80 12.85
C VAL A 157 2.98 -7.22 12.68
N ALA A 158 2.32 -7.98 11.81
CA ALA A 158 2.63 -9.38 11.59
C ALA A 158 3.96 -9.57 10.86
N LEU A 159 4.62 -10.71 11.13
CA LEU A 159 5.81 -11.15 10.43
C LEU A 159 5.40 -11.95 9.19
N VAL A 160 5.98 -11.62 8.04
CA VAL A 160 5.75 -12.28 6.75
C VAL A 160 7.11 -12.70 6.19
N ASP A 161 7.18 -13.89 5.60
CA ASP A 161 8.39 -14.40 4.96
C ASP A 161 8.64 -13.74 3.58
N ASP A 162 9.91 -13.74 3.15
CA ASP A 162 10.33 -13.10 1.88
C ASP A 162 9.67 -13.72 0.64
N GLU A 163 9.32 -15.01 0.70
CA GLU A 163 8.67 -15.74 -0.40
C GLU A 163 7.23 -15.27 -0.59
N VAL A 164 6.49 -15.12 0.50
CA VAL A 164 5.13 -14.58 0.52
C VAL A 164 5.12 -13.13 0.04
N LEU A 165 6.07 -12.29 0.44
CA LEU A 165 6.18 -10.92 -0.08
C LEU A 165 6.38 -10.90 -1.59
N THR A 166 7.21 -11.81 -2.08
CA THR A 166 7.50 -11.96 -3.50
C THR A 166 6.27 -12.45 -4.25
N ASP A 167 5.54 -13.44 -3.72
CA ASP A 167 4.28 -13.91 -4.28
C ASP A 167 3.22 -12.80 -4.33
N ILE A 168 3.03 -12.07 -3.22
CA ILE A 168 2.09 -10.95 -3.14
C ILE A 168 2.40 -9.93 -4.22
N THR A 169 3.67 -9.60 -4.43
CA THR A 169 4.05 -8.51 -5.30
C THR A 169 4.06 -8.94 -6.76
N LEU A 170 4.75 -10.03 -7.09
CA LEU A 170 4.97 -10.43 -8.49
C LEU A 170 3.77 -11.13 -9.11
N ASN A 171 2.98 -11.87 -8.31
CA ASN A 171 1.81 -12.58 -8.80
C ASN A 171 0.52 -11.77 -8.65
N PHE A 172 0.65 -10.45 -8.45
CA PHE A 172 -0.47 -9.52 -8.40
C PHE A 172 -0.93 -9.04 -9.78
N ALA A 173 0.00 -8.92 -10.73
CA ALA A 173 -0.20 -8.44 -12.10
C ALA A 173 -1.26 -9.21 -12.91
N ILE A 174 -1.77 -10.33 -12.40
CA ILE A 174 -2.61 -11.29 -13.11
C ILE A 174 -3.88 -11.58 -12.31
N VAL A 175 -4.67 -10.55 -12.03
CA VAL A 175 -6.13 -10.74 -11.90
C VAL A 175 -6.70 -10.38 -13.27
N ARG A 176 -6.85 -11.39 -14.12
CA ARG A 176 -7.46 -11.26 -15.46
C ARG A 176 -8.97 -11.48 -15.40
#